data_AF-A0A7R9FSS4-F1
#
_entry.id   AF-A0A7R9FSS4-F1
#
_cell.length_a   1.000
_cell.length_b   1.000
_cell.length_c   1.000
_cell.angle_alpha   90.00
_cell.angle_beta   90.00
_cell.angle_gamma   90.00
#
_symmetry.space_group_name_H-M   'P 1'
#
loop_
_entity.id
_entity.type
_entity.pdbx_description
1 polymer ?
#
loop_
_entity_poly.entity_id
_entity_poly.type
_entity_poly.pdbx_seq_one_letter_code
_entity_poly.pdbx_strand_id
1 'polypeptide(L)'
;MVLGAGVAGLQAIATAKRLGAVVEAFDTRAAAKEEVMSLGATFVEVEGAADDRGAGGYAVQQSDEYLQKQRSLVQERALKSNIVIATAQAQKLVDLLGMLVELTKKFR
;
A
#
# COMPACT_ATOMS: atom_id res chain seq x y z
N MET A 1 0.06 -8.19 4.18
CA MET A 1 -0.18 -6.86 3.56
C MET A 1 -0.07 -6.93 2.05
N VAL A 2 -0.90 -6.18 1.33
CA VAL A 2 -0.81 -6.00 -0.13
C VAL A 2 -0.44 -4.54 -0.45
N LEU A 3 0.62 -4.33 -1.22
CA LEU A 3 1.11 -3.03 -1.66
C LEU A 3 0.72 -2.80 -3.12
N GLY A 4 -0.29 -1.97 -3.34
CA GLY A 4 -0.96 -1.74 -4.60
C GLY A 4 -2.27 -2.52 -4.70
N ALA A 5 -3.33 -1.85 -5.11
CA ALA A 5 -4.68 -2.38 -5.30
C ALA A 5 -5.15 -2.10 -6.73
N GLY A 6 -4.31 -2.44 -7.72
CA GLY A 6 -4.74 -2.65 -9.10
C GLY A 6 -5.36 -4.05 -9.27
N VAL A 7 -5.59 -4.49 -10.51
CA VAL A 7 -6.18 -5.81 -10.80
C VAL A 7 -5.47 -6.95 -10.06
N ALA A 8 -4.14 -7.01 -10.15
CA ALA A 8 -3.36 -8.05 -9.45
C ALA A 8 -3.48 -7.97 -7.93
N GLY A 9 -3.44 -6.75 -7.37
CA GLY A 9 -3.57 -6.51 -5.93
C GLY A 9 -4.94 -6.94 -5.39
N LEU A 10 -6.01 -6.52 -6.06
CA LEU A 10 -7.39 -6.90 -5.67
C LEU A 10 -7.61 -8.40 -5.76
N GLN A 11 -7.07 -9.08 -6.78
CA GLN A 11 -7.14 -10.55 -6.87
C GLN A 11 -6.36 -11.23 -5.74
N ALA A 12 -5.20 -10.70 -5.36
CA ALA A 12 -4.43 -11.19 -4.23
C ALA A 12 -5.21 -11.02 -2.91
N ILE A 13 -5.83 -9.85 -2.70
CA ILE A 13 -6.67 -9.57 -1.53
C ILE A 13 -7.84 -10.56 -1.47
N ALA A 14 -8.62 -10.68 -2.54
CA ALA A 14 -9.79 -11.55 -2.58
C ALA A 14 -9.41 -13.02 -2.31
N THR A 15 -8.29 -13.48 -2.85
CA THR A 15 -7.79 -14.85 -2.65
C THR A 15 -7.33 -15.07 -1.21
N ALA A 16 -6.53 -14.16 -0.64
CA ALA A 16 -6.07 -14.27 0.74
C ALA A 16 -7.24 -14.23 1.75
N LYS A 17 -8.25 -13.38 1.50
CA LYS A 17 -9.47 -13.33 2.31
C LYS A 17 -10.26 -14.63 2.25
N ARG A 18 -10.40 -15.27 1.08
CA ARG A 18 -11.04 -16.60 0.96
C ARG A 18 -10.29 -17.70 1.72
N LEU A 19 -8.97 -17.56 1.87
CA LEU A 19 -8.14 -18.46 2.68
C LEU A 19 -8.20 -18.15 4.18
N GLY A 20 -9.01 -17.17 4.62
CA GLY A 20 -9.18 -16.82 6.02
C GLY A 20 -8.14 -15.84 6.57
N ALA A 21 -7.30 -15.25 5.72
CA ALA A 21 -6.28 -14.30 6.17
C ALA A 21 -6.90 -12.97 6.65
N VAL A 22 -6.24 -12.34 7.63
CA VAL A 22 -6.42 -10.92 7.90
C VAL A 22 -5.57 -10.15 6.89
N VAL A 23 -6.21 -9.30 6.08
CA VAL A 23 -5.56 -8.62 4.96
C VAL A 23 -5.66 -7.11 5.17
N GLU A 24 -4.50 -6.47 5.24
CA GLU A 24 -4.33 -5.03 5.11
C GLU A 24 -3.79 -4.72 3.71
N ALA A 25 -4.23 -3.62 3.10
CA ALA A 25 -3.74 -3.17 1.81
C ALA A 25 -3.50 -1.66 1.76
N PHE A 26 -2.50 -1.24 1.00
CA PHE A 26 -2.15 0.15 0.76
C PHE A 26 -2.15 0.44 -0.74
N ASP A 27 -2.72 1.57 -1.16
CA ASP A 27 -2.60 2.13 -2.52
C ASP A 27 -2.58 3.66 -2.39
N THR A 28 -1.96 4.35 -3.35
CA THR A 28 -1.89 5.82 -3.33
C THR A 28 -3.17 6.48 -3.84
N ARG A 29 -4.04 5.72 -4.52
CA ARG A 29 -5.30 6.23 -5.10
C ARG A 29 -6.43 6.12 -4.10
N ALA A 30 -7.16 7.21 -3.89
CA ALA A 30 -8.34 7.23 -3.02
C ALA A 30 -9.42 6.23 -3.45
N ALA A 31 -9.64 6.07 -4.78
CA ALA A 31 -10.64 5.14 -5.33
C ALA A 31 -10.41 3.67 -4.93
N ALA A 32 -9.15 3.29 -4.67
CA ALA A 32 -8.83 1.91 -4.27
C ALA A 32 -9.35 1.57 -2.87
N LYS A 33 -9.63 2.57 -2.02
CA LYS A 33 -10.12 2.36 -0.65
C LYS A 33 -11.43 1.59 -0.62
N GLU A 34 -12.41 2.04 -1.41
CA GLU A 34 -13.72 1.40 -1.49
C GLU A 34 -13.61 -0.02 -2.05
N GLU A 35 -12.80 -0.22 -3.09
CA GLU A 35 -12.56 -1.54 -3.69
C GLU A 35 -11.94 -2.52 -2.68
N VAL A 36 -10.91 -2.10 -1.94
CA VAL A 36 -10.26 -2.92 -0.91
C VAL A 36 -11.24 -3.28 0.21
N MET A 37 -12.01 -2.31 0.69
CA MET A 37 -12.99 -2.52 1.76
C MET A 37 -14.13 -3.42 1.32
N SER A 38 -14.57 -3.34 0.05
CA SER A 38 -15.61 -4.21 -0.52
C SER A 38 -15.21 -5.70 -0.50
N LEU A 39 -13.91 -5.99 -0.53
CA LEU A 39 -13.35 -7.34 -0.42
C LEU A 39 -13.11 -7.78 1.04
N GLY A 40 -13.47 -6.94 2.02
CA GLY A 40 -13.33 -7.23 3.45
C GLY A 40 -11.90 -7.11 3.98
N ALA A 41 -11.03 -6.39 3.27
CA ALA A 41 -9.68 -6.04 3.74
C ALA A 41 -9.67 -4.64 4.37
N THR A 42 -8.66 -4.37 5.20
CA THR A 42 -8.45 -3.07 5.82
C THR A 42 -7.57 -2.20 4.92
N PHE A 43 -8.04 -1.01 4.56
CA PHE A 43 -7.24 -0.04 3.82
C PHE A 43 -6.34 0.75 4.77
N VAL A 44 -5.03 0.78 4.48
CA VAL A 44 -4.05 1.56 5.23
C VAL A 44 -4.05 2.98 4.68
N GLU A 45 -4.67 3.89 5.41
CA GLU A 45 -4.78 5.29 5.03
C GLU A 45 -3.64 6.11 5.66
N VAL A 46 -3.08 7.02 4.87
CA VAL A 46 -2.09 8.01 5.34
C VAL A 46 -2.75 9.37 5.26
N GLU A 47 -2.90 10.03 6.41
CA GLU A 47 -3.50 11.35 6.49
C GLU A 47 -2.63 12.41 5.80
N GLY A 48 -3.26 13.45 5.25
CA GLY A 48 -2.59 14.62 4.68
C GLY A 48 -2.17 14.47 3.22
N ALA A 49 -2.78 13.55 2.46
CA ALA A 49 -2.60 13.48 1.02
C ALA A 49 -3.17 14.74 0.35
N ALA A 50 -2.44 15.30 -0.60
CA ALA A 50 -2.95 16.38 -1.44
C ALA A 50 -4.07 15.85 -2.36
N ASP A 51 -5.19 16.57 -2.42
CA ASP A 51 -6.39 16.20 -3.20
C ASP A 51 -6.10 16.25 -4.71
N ASP A 52 -6.45 15.18 -5.42
CA ASP A 52 -6.22 15.01 -6.85
C ASP A 52 -7.41 15.45 -7.72
N ARG A 53 -8.55 15.78 -7.09
CA ARG A 53 -9.80 16.20 -7.76
C ARG A 53 -9.64 17.39 -8.73
N GLY A 54 -8.61 18.22 -8.56
CA GLY A 54 -8.33 19.36 -9.42
C GLY A 54 -7.31 19.13 -10.55
N ALA A 55 -6.66 17.95 -10.60
CA ALA A 55 -5.48 17.74 -11.46
C ALA A 55 -5.79 17.11 -12.83
N GLY A 56 -7.06 16.91 -13.19
CA GLY A 56 -7.45 16.43 -14.53
C GLY A 56 -6.87 15.06 -14.92
N GLY A 57 -6.56 14.22 -13.94
CA GLY A 57 -5.93 12.90 -14.15
C GLY A 57 -4.40 12.88 -14.06
N TYR A 58 -3.74 14.01 -13.79
CA TYR A 58 -2.30 14.05 -13.51
C TYR A 58 -2.00 13.77 -12.03
N ALA A 59 -0.91 13.06 -11.77
CA ALA A 59 -0.47 12.74 -10.40
C ALA A 59 -0.06 14.02 -9.65
N VAL A 60 -0.74 14.33 -8.55
CA VAL A 60 -0.38 15.45 -7.67
C VAL A 60 0.89 15.10 -6.90
N GLN A 61 1.88 16.00 -6.95
CA GLN A 61 3.12 15.85 -6.20
C GLN A 61 2.81 16.01 -4.71
N GLN A 62 3.11 14.97 -3.95
CA GLN A 62 2.90 14.96 -2.50
C GLN A 62 4.05 15.66 -1.78
N SER A 63 3.78 16.21 -0.60
CA SER A 63 4.81 16.84 0.24
C SER A 63 5.82 15.80 0.75
N ASP A 64 7.05 16.23 1.02
CA ASP A 64 8.08 15.35 1.59
C ASP A 64 7.66 14.80 2.96
N GLU A 65 6.94 15.60 3.75
CA GLU A 65 6.38 15.17 5.04
C GLU A 65 5.34 14.04 4.86
N TYR A 66 4.44 14.17 3.88
CA TYR A 66 3.48 13.12 3.56
C TYR A 66 4.19 11.84 3.10
N LEU A 67 5.16 11.98 2.19
CA LEU A 67 5.93 10.84 1.70
C LEU A 67 6.68 10.14 2.82
N GLN A 68 7.20 10.88 3.80
CA GLN A 68 7.84 10.31 4.98
C GLN A 68 6.85 9.58 5.89
N LYS A 69 5.69 10.19 6.19
CA LYS A 69 4.62 9.54 6.97
C LYS A 69 4.13 8.27 6.29
N GLN A 70 3.93 8.33 4.97
CA GLN A 70 3.55 7.19 4.15
C GLN A 70 4.57 6.05 4.28
N ARG A 71 5.86 6.35 4.08
CA ARG A 71 6.93 5.34 4.20
C ARG A 71 6.94 4.70 5.58
N SER A 72 6.93 5.51 6.64
CA SER A 72 6.97 5.03 8.02
C SER A 72 5.77 4.14 8.36
N LEU A 73 4.55 4.56 7.99
CA LEU A 73 3.35 3.77 8.27
C LEU A 73 3.33 2.44 7.51
N VAL A 74 3.66 2.48 6.22
CA VAL A 74 3.70 1.27 5.40
C VAL A 74 4.78 0.31 5.92
N GLN A 75 5.93 0.83 6.35
CA GLN A 75 6.99 0.05 6.98
C GLN A 75 6.54 -0.65 8.26
N GLU A 76 5.89 0.10 9.16
CA GLU A 76 5.37 -0.42 10.42
C GLU A 76 4.36 -1.55 10.20
N ARG A 77 3.46 -1.39 9.21
CA ARG A 77 2.45 -2.39 8.86
C ARG A 77 3.06 -3.63 8.19
N ALA A 78 4.03 -3.41 7.30
CA ALA A 78 4.73 -4.50 6.64
C ALA A 78 5.53 -5.35 7.64
N LEU A 79 6.14 -4.72 8.65
CA LEU A 79 6.82 -5.39 9.76
C LEU A 79 5.93 -6.34 10.56
N LYS A 80 4.67 -5.94 10.75
CA LYS A 80 3.67 -6.72 11.49
C LYS A 80 3.03 -7.81 10.62
N SER A 81 3.30 -7.82 9.31
CA SER A 81 2.72 -8.77 8.35
C SER A 81 3.57 -10.03 8.20
N ASN A 82 2.92 -11.20 8.16
CA ASN A 82 3.59 -12.46 7.85
C ASN A 82 3.97 -12.59 6.37
N ILE A 83 3.16 -12.01 5.48
CA ILE A 83 3.34 -12.03 4.03
C ILE A 83 3.11 -10.62 3.49
N VAL A 84 3.99 -10.16 2.60
CA VAL A 84 3.85 -8.91 1.85
C VAL A 84 3.81 -9.23 0.36
N ILE A 85 2.75 -8.78 -0.32
CA ILE A 85 2.59 -8.90 -1.78
C ILE A 85 2.70 -7.50 -2.37
N ALA A 86 3.70 -7.25 -3.22
CA ALA A 86 3.86 -5.96 -3.88
C ALA A 86 3.46 -6.06 -5.36
N THR A 87 2.42 -5.33 -5.75
CA THR A 87 1.88 -5.32 -7.13
C THR A 87 1.88 -3.94 -7.76
N ALA A 88 2.33 -2.91 -7.04
CA ALA A 88 2.33 -1.56 -7.53
C ALA A 88 3.42 -1.34 -8.60
N GLN A 89 3.02 -0.83 -9.76
CA GLN A 89 3.92 -0.48 -10.86
C GLN A 89 4.17 1.03 -10.84
N ALA A 90 5.02 1.48 -9.92
CA ALA A 90 5.53 2.85 -9.91
C ALA A 90 6.94 2.87 -9.33
N GLN A 91 7.86 3.59 -9.98
CA GLN A 91 9.27 3.69 -9.58
C GLN A 91 9.45 4.07 -8.09
N LYS A 92 8.51 4.85 -7.53
CA LYS A 92 8.53 5.31 -6.13
C LYS A 92 8.27 4.21 -5.08
N LEU A 93 7.80 3.02 -5.50
CA LEU A 93 7.66 1.84 -4.63
C LEU A 93 8.89 0.93 -4.64
N VAL A 94 9.81 1.10 -5.59
CA VAL A 94 11.09 0.38 -5.62
C VAL A 94 11.91 0.70 -4.37
N ASP A 95 11.82 1.94 -3.87
CA ASP A 95 12.45 2.37 -2.60
C ASP A 95 11.86 1.64 -1.38
N LEU A 96 10.55 1.34 -1.42
CA LEU A 96 9.83 0.62 -0.37
C LEU A 96 10.24 -0.86 -0.33
N LEU A 97 10.49 -1.45 -1.50
CA LEU A 97 11.04 -2.80 -1.63
C LEU A 97 12.50 -2.86 -1.15
N GLY A 98 13.32 -1.86 -1.47
CA GLY A 98 14.68 -1.72 -0.93
C GLY A 98 14.70 -1.68 0.61
N MET A 99 13.75 -0.95 1.20
CA MET A 99 13.58 -0.86 2.64
C MET A 99 13.14 -2.19 3.30
N LEU A 100 12.29 -2.98 2.63
CA LEU A 100 11.92 -4.33 3.08
C LEU A 100 13.10 -5.30 3.03
N VAL A 101 13.93 -5.23 1.99
CA VAL A 101 15.17 -6.02 1.87
C VAL A 101 16.13 -5.68 3.02
N GLU A 102 16.33 -4.41 3.32
CA GLU A 102 17.15 -3.95 4.45
C GLU A 102 16.64 -4.53 5.80
N LEU A 103 15.33 -4.62 5.93
CA LEU A 103 14.68 -5.17 7.12
C LEU A 103 14.90 -6.67 7.27
N THR A 104 14.69 -7.45 6.21
CA THR A 104 14.91 -8.90 6.26
C THR A 104 16.36 -9.27 6.61
N LYS A 105 17.33 -8.40 6.28
CA LYS A 105 18.74 -8.55 6.70
C LYS A 105 18.96 -8.33 8.20
N LYS A 106 18.11 -7.55 8.88
CA LYS A 106 18.19 -7.32 10.34
C LYS A 106 17.59 -8.45 11.17
N PHE A 107 16.76 -9.31 10.57
CA PHE A 107 16.11 -10.45 11.23
C PHE A 107 16.79 -11.79 10.91
N ARG A 108 18.01 -11.75 10.34
CA ARG A 108 18.85 -12.89 10.05
C ARG A 108 20.16 -12.75 10.81
#